data_AF-A0A8J3D8W1-F1
#
_entry.id   AF-A0A8J3D8W1-F1
#
_cell.length_a   1.000
_cell.length_b   1.000
_cell.length_c   1.000
_cell.angle_alpha   90.00
_cell.angle_beta   90.00
_cell.angle_gamma   90.00
#
_symmetry.space_group_name_H-M   'P 1'
#
loop_
_entity.id
_entity.type
_entity.pdbx_description
1 polymer ?
#
loop_
_entity_poly.entity_id
_entity_poly.type
_entity_poly.pdbx_seq_one_letter_code
_entity_poly.pdbx_strand_id
1 'polypeptide(L)' 'MATLTLPEVFDLRLHLQELEGKKDSPELSLFERCDIEDEILALKEKLGQFDRQKFDQADECINCSG' A
#
# COMPACT_ATOMS: atom_id res chain seq x y z
N MET A 1 0.82 8.02 -16.49
CA MET A 1 1.51 7.55 -15.28
C MET A 1 2.81 8.32 -15.17
N ALA A 2 3.03 9.07 -14.09
CA ALA A 2 4.35 9.66 -13.86
C ALA A 2 5.33 8.50 -13.67
N THR A 3 6.30 8.37 -14.57
CA THR A 3 7.38 7.38 -14.42
C THR A 3 8.25 7.83 -13.26
N LEU A 4 8.02 7.25 -12.09
CA LEU A 4 8.88 7.44 -10.92
C LEU A 4 10.31 7.11 -11.32
N THR A 5 11.24 7.95 -10.87
CA THR A 5 12.66 7.73 -11.07
C THR A 5 13.15 6.61 -10.15
N LEU A 6 14.25 5.94 -10.52
CA LEU A 6 14.82 4.86 -9.69
C LEU A 6 15.08 5.27 -8.22
N PRO A 7 15.59 6.49 -7.92
CA PRO A 7 15.72 6.95 -6.55
C PRO A 7 14.39 7.08 -5.81
N GLU A 8 13.37 7.67 -6.45
CA GLU A 8 12.04 7.83 -5.84
C GLU A 8 11.40 6.48 -5.51
N VAL A 9 11.56 5.48 -6.38
CA VAL A 9 11.10 4.10 -6.11
C VAL A 9 11.82 3.49 -4.92
N PHE A 10 13.13 3.77 -4.78
CA PHE A 10 13.92 3.26 -3.66
C PHE A 10 13.48 3.89 -2.33
N ASP A 11 13.28 5.21 -2.31
CA ASP A 11 12.80 5.94 -1.13
C ASP A 11 11.40 5.45 -0.71
N LEU A 12 10.49 5.25 -1.67
CA LEU A 12 9.16 4.69 -1.40
C LEU A 12 9.20 3.27 -0.84
N ARG A 13 10.15 2.43 -1.30
CA ARG A 13 10.34 1.07 -0.75
C ARG A 13 10.90 1.09 0.66
N LEU A 14 11.84 2.01 0.94
CA LEU A 14 12.39 2.16 2.28
C LEU A 14 11.29 2.60 3.26
N HIS A 15 10.48 3.59 2.87
CA HIS A 15 9.35 4.07 3.67
C HIS A 15 8.30 2.97 3.92
N LEU A 16 7.99 2.17 2.89
CA LEU A 16 7.09 1.02 3.02
C LEU A 16 7.62 0.01 4.04
N GLN A 17 8.91 -0.32 3.99
CA GLN A 17 9.52 -1.26 4.93
C GLN A 17 9.48 -0.75 6.38
N GLU A 18 9.67 0.56 6.59
CA GLU A 18 9.55 1.16 7.92
C GLU A 18 8.13 1.06 8.48
N LEU A 19 7.12 1.33 7.65
CA LEU A 19 5.72 1.24 8.06
C LEU A 19 5.29 -0.20 8.33
N GLU A 20 5.72 -1.16 7.51
CA GLU A 20 5.46 -2.58 7.74
C GLU A 20 6.08 -3.06 9.07
N GLY A 21 7.28 -2.57 9.42
CA GLY A 21 7.89 -2.86 10.72
C GLY A 21 7.17 -2.20 11.91
N LYS A 22 6.51 -1.07 11.69
CA LYS A 22 5.79 -0.32 12.74
C LYS A 22 4.40 -0.89 13.00
N LYS A 23 3.67 -1.37 11.98
CA LYS A 23 2.26 -1.75 12.12
C LYS A 23 2.01 -2.82 13.19
N ASP A 24 2.97 -3.73 13.37
CA ASP A 24 2.88 -4.85 14.32
C ASP A 24 3.32 -4.45 15.75
N SER A 25 3.61 -3.16 15.97
CA SER A 25 3.98 -2.67 17.31
C SER A 25 2.80 -2.84 18.29
N PRO A 26 3.02 -3.47 19.45
CA PRO A 26 1.99 -3.67 20.45
C PRO A 26 1.52 -2.35 21.10
N GLU A 27 2.29 -1.27 20.96
CA GLU A 27 2.00 0.04 21.54
C GLU A 27 1.01 0.86 20.72
N LEU A 28 0.76 0.48 19.47
CA LEU A 28 -0.19 1.19 18.60
C LEU A 28 -1.63 0.84 18.93
N SER A 29 -2.46 1.86 19.06
CA SER A 29 -3.92 1.73 19.12
C SER A 29 -4.47 1.18 17.80
N LEU A 30 -5.69 0.64 17.85
CA LEU A 30 -6.39 0.12 16.66
C LEU A 30 -6.50 1.17 15.54
N PHE A 31 -6.79 2.41 15.88
CA PHE A 31 -6.90 3.49 14.89
C PHE A 31 -5.55 3.81 14.24
N GLU A 32 -4.47 3.91 15.02
CA GLU A 32 -3.13 4.17 14.49
C GLU A 32 -2.64 3.02 13.59
N ARG A 33 -3.00 1.77 13.91
CA ARG A 33 -2.72 0.62 13.04
C ARG A 33 -3.46 0.74 11.71
N CYS A 34 -4.74 1.10 11.74
CA CYS A 34 -5.52 1.32 10.51
C CYS A 34 -4.91 2.45 9.66
N ASP A 35 -4.51 3.57 10.26
CA ASP A 35 -3.87 4.68 9.54
C ASP A 35 -2.56 4.23 8.85
N ILE A 36 -1.74 3.44 9.55
CA ILE A 36 -0.50 2.86 9.00
C ILE A 36 -0.82 1.88 7.86
N GLU A 37 -1.85 1.04 8.00
CA GLU A 37 -2.25 0.10 6.96
C GLU A 37 -2.77 0.80 5.70
N ASP A 38 -3.53 1.89 5.86
CA ASP A 38 -3.98 2.73 4.74
C ASP A 38 -2.80 3.40 4.02
N GLU A 39 -1.81 3.88 4.77
CA GLU A 39 -0.59 4.47 4.19
C GLU A 39 0.23 3.41 3.41
N ILE A 40 0.37 2.20 3.97
CA ILE A 40 1.02 1.08 3.28
C ILE A 40 0.31 0.76 1.96
N LEU A 41 -1.02 0.70 1.96
CA LEU A 41 -1.80 0.44 0.75
C LEU A 41 -1.59 1.53 -0.31
N ALA A 42 -1.59 2.81 0.11
CA ALA A 42 -1.32 3.93 -0.80
C ALA A 42 0.09 3.89 -1.40
N LEU A 43 1.10 3.46 -0.63
CA LEU A 43 2.46 3.29 -1.13
C LEU A 43 2.58 2.10 -2.11
N LYS A 44 1.92 0.97 -1.80
CA LYS A 44 1.86 -0.19 -2.70
C LYS A 44 1.19 0.15 -4.02
N GLU A 45 0.16 0.99 -4.00
CA GLU A 45 -0.48 1.51 -5.21
C GLU A 45 0.44 2.39 -6.04
N LYS A 46 1.14 3.34 -5.40
CA LYS A 46 2.15 4.18 -6.08
C LYS A 46 3.30 3.37 -6.69
N LEU A 47 3.69 2.28 -6.04
CA LEU A 47 4.72 1.36 -6.52
C LEU A 47 4.22 0.38 -7.60
N GLY A 48 2.93 0.40 -7.94
CA GLY A 48 2.32 -0.55 -8.88
C GLY A 48 2.27 -1.98 -8.36
N GLN A 49 2.42 -2.18 -7.05
CA GLN A 49 2.33 -3.48 -6.38
C GLN A 49 0.88 -3.83 -5.99
N PHE A 50 -0.02 -2.84 -6.01
CA PHE A 50 -1.42 -2.98 -5.67
C PHE A 50 -2.27 -2.14 -6.63
N ASP A 51 -3.28 -2.74 -7.24
CA ASP A 51 -4.25 -2.03 -8.08
C ASP A 51 -5.61 -2.10 -7.40
N ARG A 52 -6.17 -0.95 -6.99
CA ARG A 52 -7.51 -0.89 -6.38
C ARG A 52 -8.61 -1.41 -7.31
N GLN A 53 -8.43 -1.22 -8.61
CA GLN A 53 -9.41 -1.51 -9.65
C GLN A 53 -8.92 -2.62 -10.58
N LYS A 54 -8.51 -3.74 -10.00
CA LYS A 54 -8.19 -4.94 -10.77
C LYS A 54 -9.47 -5.72 -11.01
N PHE A 55 -9.98 -5.68 -12.24
CA PHE A 55 -11.16 -6.42 -12.65
C PHE A 55 -10.78 -7.77 -13.25
N ASP A 56 -11.57 -8.79 -12.94
CA ASP A 56 -11.61 -10.11 -13.59
C ASP A 56 -12.04 -9.96 -15.08
N GLN A 57 -11.80 -10.96 -15.92
CA GLN A 57 -12.46 -11.11 -17.23
C GLN A 57 -14.01 -11.11 -17.15
N ALA A 58 -14.57 -11.37 -15.96
CA ALA A 58 -15.98 -11.29 -15.61
C ALA A 58 -16.43 -9.90 -15.11
N ASP A 59 -15.57 -8.87 -15.19
CA ASP A 59 -15.86 -7.49 -14.73
C ASP A 59 -16.08 -7.35 -13.20
N GLU A 60 -15.71 -8.36 -12.42
CA GLU A 60 -15.74 -8.30 -10.95
C GLU A 60 -14.45 -7.68 -10.39
N CYS A 61 -14.57 -6.70 -9.49
CA CYS A 61 -13.41 -6.08 -8.85
C CYS A 61 -12.79 -7.05 -7.83
N ILE A 62 -11.61 -7.59 -8.13
CA ILE A 62 -10.90 -8.61 -7.35
C ILE A 62 -10.53 -8.10 -5.94
N ASN A 63 -10.30 -6.79 -5.81
CA ASN A 63 -9.83 -6.15 -4.58
C ASN A 63 -10.90 -5.30 -3.88
N CYS A 64 -12.11 -5.23 -4.45
CA CYS A 64 -13.26 -4.67 -3.77
C CYS A 64 -13.91 -5.84 -3.05
N SER A 65 -14.14 -5.72 -1.75
CA SER A 65 -15.04 -6.63 -1.03
C SER A 65 -16.34 -6.70 -1.84
N GLY A 66 -16.64 -7.84 -2.44
CA GLY A 66 -17.80 -8.04 -3.32
C GLY A 66 -19.10 -7.55 -2.71
#